data_AF-A0A380L1Z1-F1
#
_entry.id   AF-A0A380L1Z1-F1
#
_cell.length_a   1.000
_cell.length_b   1.000
_cell.length_c   1.000
_cell.angle_alpha   90.00
_cell.angle_beta   90.00
_cell.angle_gamma   90.00
#
_symmetry.space_group_name_H-M   'P 1'
#
loop_
_entity.id
_entity.type
_entity.pdbx_description
1 polymer ?
#
loop_
_entity_poly.entity_id
_entity_poly.type
_entity_poly.pdbx_seq_one_letter_code
_entity_poly.pdbx_strand_id
1 'polypeptide(L)'
;MKIRIKNQIQFDEQVEQIDQTYDGEWQKKGAYHYLRFENEENENVVLKFQDEELVMTRFSTPKSLMRFIKGGEALIGIPTPVGIQQFITKTSHYQVDLKKQTLELHYQLRTPDGGRTFADYQMEISWR
;
A
#
# COMPACT_ATOMS: atom_id res chain seq x y z
N MET A 1 -10.23 14.86 -7.68
CA MET A 1 -11.11 13.82 -7.10
C MET A 1 -10.61 13.51 -5.69
N LYS A 2 -11.36 12.75 -4.90
CA LYS A 2 -10.94 12.33 -3.57
C LYS A 2 -10.48 10.87 -3.59
N ILE A 3 -9.34 10.60 -2.97
CA ILE A 3 -8.82 9.25 -2.72
C ILE A 3 -8.91 9.01 -1.22
N ARG A 4 -9.68 8.00 -0.81
CA ARG A 4 -9.80 7.61 0.59
C ARG A 4 -9.07 6.30 0.82
N ILE A 5 -8.24 6.26 1.85
CA ILE A 5 -7.49 5.09 2.27
C ILE A 5 -7.91 4.76 3.70
N LYS A 6 -8.49 3.59 3.89
CA LYS A 6 -8.74 3.00 5.20
C LYS A 6 -7.72 1.91 5.43
N ASN A 7 -7.04 1.96 6.57
CA ASN A 7 -6.19 0.89 7.05
C ASN A 7 -6.65 0.48 8.43
N GLN A 8 -6.87 -0.82 8.61
CA GLN A 8 -6.82 -1.44 9.92
C GLN A 8 -5.47 -2.14 10.04
N ILE A 9 -4.70 -1.75 11.05
CA ILE A 9 -3.36 -2.26 11.32
C ILE A 9 -3.43 -3.00 12.64
N GLN A 10 -3.03 -4.26 12.64
CA GLN A 10 -2.87 -5.03 13.86
C GLN A 10 -1.39 -5.29 14.10
N PHE A 11 -0.91 -4.85 15.26
CA PHE A 11 0.46 -5.01 15.73
C PHE A 11 0.42 -5.57 17.15
N ASP A 12 0.93 -6.80 17.32
CA ASP A 12 0.81 -7.57 18.56
C ASP A 12 -0.66 -7.59 19.07
N GLU A 13 -0.95 -7.02 20.25
CA GLU A 13 -2.31 -6.93 20.83
C GLU A 13 -3.05 -5.63 20.49
N GLN A 14 -2.41 -4.72 19.76
CA GLN A 14 -2.97 -3.41 19.41
C GLN A 14 -3.60 -3.43 18.02
N VAL A 15 -4.75 -2.78 17.90
CA VAL A 15 -5.43 -2.52 16.63
C VAL A 15 -5.57 -1.01 16.45
N GLU A 16 -5.03 -0.51 15.35
CA GLU A 16 -5.15 0.87 14.92
C GLU A 16 -6.04 0.95 13.67
N GLN A 17 -6.94 1.93 13.64
CA GLN A 17 -7.75 2.23 12.46
C GLN A 17 -7.44 3.65 11.99
N ILE A 18 -6.98 3.75 10.75
CA ILE A 18 -6.61 4.99 10.09
C ILE A 18 -7.54 5.18 8.89
N ASP A 19 -8.17 6.35 8.80
CA ASP A 19 -9.06 6.72 7.70
C ASP A 19 -8.68 8.10 7.19
N GLN A 20 -8.03 8.14 6.02
CA GLN A 20 -7.46 9.34 5.44
C GLN A 20 -8.06 9.61 4.07
N THR A 21 -8.23 10.88 3.74
CA THR A 21 -8.77 11.31 2.45
C THR A 21 -7.91 12.41 1.86
N TYR A 22 -7.49 12.21 0.62
CA TYR A 22 -6.59 13.11 -0.11
C TYR A 22 -7.27 13.67 -1.36
N ASP A 23 -6.87 14.89 -1.74
CA ASP A 23 -7.06 15.34 -3.11
C ASP A 23 -6.08 14.63 -4.02
N GLY A 24 -6.56 14.15 -5.16
CA GLY A 24 -5.72 13.46 -6.12
C GLY A 24 -6.34 13.26 -7.49
N GLU A 25 -5.66 12.45 -8.28
CA GLU A 25 -6.02 12.09 -9.65
C GLU A 25 -6.01 10.58 -9.87
N TRP A 26 -6.90 10.11 -10.74
CA TRP A 26 -6.93 8.75 -11.28
C TRP A 26 -6.71 8.78 -12.78
N GLN A 27 -5.83 7.93 -13.28
CA GLN A 27 -5.54 7.79 -14.71
C GLN A 27 -5.44 6.31 -15.08
N LYS A 28 -5.89 5.95 -16.29
CA LYS A 28 -5.67 4.62 -16.87
C LYS A 28 -4.65 4.71 -18.00
N LYS A 29 -3.63 3.84 -17.99
CA LYS A 29 -2.67 3.70 -19.09
C LYS A 29 -2.47 2.21 -19.43
N GLY A 30 -2.98 1.80 -20.59
CA GLY A 30 -3.03 0.39 -20.95
C GLY A 30 -3.84 -0.42 -19.95
N ALA A 31 -3.25 -1.51 -19.42
CA ALA A 31 -3.84 -2.35 -18.39
C ALA A 31 -3.74 -1.78 -16.97
N TYR A 32 -2.95 -0.72 -16.77
CA TYR A 32 -2.67 -0.19 -15.44
C TYR A 32 -3.55 1.01 -15.09
N HIS A 33 -3.90 1.08 -13.82
CA HIS A 33 -4.53 2.22 -13.17
C HIS A 33 -3.50 2.92 -12.27
N TYR A 34 -3.63 4.24 -12.20
CA TYR A 34 -2.75 5.11 -11.44
C TYR A 34 -3.59 5.98 -10.53
N LEU A 35 -3.29 5.98 -9.24
CA LEU A 35 -3.77 6.99 -8.30
C LEU A 35 -2.57 7.82 -7.86
N ARG A 36 -2.74 9.14 -7.82
CA ARG A 36 -1.70 10.06 -7.39
C ARG A 36 -2.26 11.11 -6.46
N PHE A 37 -1.59 11.34 -5.36
CA PHE A 37 -1.98 12.28 -4.32
C PHE A 37 -0.76 12.70 -3.50
N GLU A 38 -0.92 13.75 -2.71
CA GLU A 38 0.04 14.16 -1.70
C GLU A 38 -0.43 13.66 -0.33
N ASN A 39 0.44 13.03 0.45
CA ASN A 39 0.11 12.54 1.80
C ASN A 39 0.34 13.62 2.87
N GLU A 40 0.09 13.27 4.14
CA GLU A 40 0.26 14.20 5.28
C GLU A 40 1.68 14.76 5.44
N GLU A 41 2.67 14.05 4.91
CA GLU A 41 4.10 14.40 4.96
C GLU A 41 4.54 15.25 3.76
N ASN A 42 3.60 15.74 2.94
CA ASN A 42 3.85 16.45 1.68
C ASN A 42 4.63 15.60 0.65
N GLU A 43 4.53 14.27 0.75
CA GLU A 43 5.15 13.36 -0.20
C GLU A 43 4.19 13.09 -1.35
N ASN A 44 4.70 13.18 -2.58
CA ASN A 44 3.96 12.69 -3.73
C ASN A 44 3.88 11.16 -3.65
N VAL A 45 2.67 10.61 -3.67
CA VAL A 45 2.41 9.17 -3.66
C VAL A 45 1.81 8.75 -4.98
N VAL A 46 2.33 7.68 -5.56
CA VAL A 46 1.82 7.07 -6.78
C VAL A 46 1.51 5.60 -6.52
N LEU A 47 0.26 5.23 -6.71
CA LEU A 47 -0.21 3.85 -6.71
C LEU A 47 -0.41 3.40 -8.15
N LYS A 48 0.37 2.43 -8.61
CA LYS A 48 0.22 1.78 -9.92
C LYS A 48 -0.30 0.38 -9.70
N PHE A 49 -1.47 0.05 -10.23
CA PHE A 49 -2.10 -1.25 -10.00
C PHE A 49 -2.83 -1.79 -11.21
N GLN A 50 -3.03 -3.10 -11.18
CA GLN A 50 -3.90 -3.88 -12.07
C GLN A 50 -4.41 -5.11 -11.27
N ASP A 51 -5.05 -6.08 -11.91
CA ASP A 51 -5.73 -7.20 -11.23
C ASP A 51 -4.81 -8.16 -10.44
N GLU A 52 -3.50 -8.17 -10.70
CA GLU A 52 -2.54 -9.09 -10.04
C GLU A 52 -1.53 -8.41 -9.11
N GLU A 53 -1.32 -7.09 -9.19
CA GLU A 53 -0.38 -6.40 -8.31
C GLU A 53 -0.65 -4.90 -8.13
N LEU A 54 -0.22 -4.37 -7.00
CA LEU A 54 -0.08 -2.95 -6.68
C LEU A 54 1.38 -2.62 -6.39
N VAL A 55 1.89 -1.56 -7.01
CA VAL A 55 3.15 -0.90 -6.65
C VAL A 55 2.83 0.48 -6.09
N MET A 56 3.18 0.70 -4.83
CA MET A 56 3.12 2.00 -4.17
C MET A 56 4.51 2.63 -4.19
N THR A 57 4.58 3.86 -4.65
CA THR A 57 5.80 4.68 -4.60
C THR A 57 5.52 5.95 -3.83
N ARG A 58 6.26 6.20 -2.75
CA ARG A 58 6.30 7.50 -2.07
C ARG A 58 7.59 8.20 -2.47
N PHE A 59 7.48 9.41 -3.02
CA PHE A 59 8.62 10.23 -3.43
C PHE A 59 9.21 11.00 -2.24
N SER A 60 9.55 10.24 -1.21
CA SER A 60 10.25 10.66 0.00
C SER A 60 11.76 10.80 -0.25
N THR A 61 12.51 11.36 0.70
CA THR A 61 13.98 11.35 0.66
C THR A 61 14.53 10.56 1.86
N PRO A 62 14.99 9.30 1.67
CA PRO A 62 15.09 8.57 0.41
C PRO A 62 13.73 7.99 -0.03
N LYS A 63 13.61 7.64 -1.32
CA LYS A 63 12.37 7.17 -1.94
C LYS A 63 11.92 5.82 -1.37
N SER A 64 10.62 5.67 -1.12
CA SER A 64 10.02 4.42 -0.63
C SER A 64 9.25 3.69 -1.73
N LEU A 65 9.46 2.38 -1.86
CA LEU A 65 8.75 1.54 -2.83
C LEU A 65 8.22 0.28 -2.14
N MET A 66 6.90 0.11 -2.18
CA MET A 66 6.23 -1.12 -1.74
C MET A 66 5.56 -1.80 -2.92
N ARG A 67 5.56 -3.14 -2.91
CA ARG A 67 4.93 -3.96 -3.94
C ARG A 67 4.08 -5.02 -3.26
N PHE A 68 2.89 -5.27 -3.80
CA PHE A 68 1.94 -6.24 -3.28
C PHE A 68 1.49 -7.11 -4.44
N ILE A 69 1.71 -8.42 -4.34
CA ILE A 69 1.44 -9.38 -5.40
C ILE A 69 0.30 -10.28 -4.94
N LYS A 70 -0.79 -10.38 -5.69
CA LYS A 70 -1.95 -11.20 -5.35
C LYS A 70 -1.54 -12.65 -5.05
N GLY A 71 -1.83 -13.10 -3.83
CA GLY A 71 -1.47 -14.45 -3.36
C GLY A 71 0.04 -14.70 -3.27
N GLY A 72 0.86 -13.66 -3.32
CA GLY A 72 2.31 -13.75 -3.42
C GLY A 72 3.06 -12.93 -2.37
N GLU A 73 4.39 -12.97 -2.49
CA GLU A 73 5.32 -12.29 -1.59
C GLU A 73 6.24 -11.35 -2.38
N ALA A 74 6.64 -10.23 -1.79
CA ALA A 74 7.62 -9.31 -2.36
C ALA A 74 8.56 -8.78 -1.29
N LEU A 75 9.86 -8.76 -1.60
CA LEU A 75 10.88 -8.09 -0.78
C LEU A 75 10.81 -6.57 -1.03
N ILE A 76 10.72 -5.79 0.03
CA ILE A 76 10.65 -4.34 -0.01
C ILE A 76 11.68 -3.72 0.94
N GLY A 77 12.03 -2.46 0.68
CA GLY A 77 12.88 -1.65 1.55
C GLY A 77 12.14 -0.41 2.02
N ILE A 78 12.00 -0.26 3.33
CA ILE A 78 11.40 0.91 3.96
C ILE A 78 12.54 1.76 4.54
N PRO A 79 12.71 3.01 4.07
CA PRO A 79 13.60 3.97 4.70
C PRO A 79 13.22 4.24 6.16
N THR A 80 14.21 4.23 7.03
CA THR A 80 14.09 4.66 8.43
C THR A 80 15.21 5.66 8.74
N PRO A 81 15.13 6.43 9.84
CA PRO A 81 16.21 7.33 10.23
C PRO A 81 17.58 6.67 10.39
N VAL A 82 17.61 5.36 10.68
CA VAL A 82 18.84 4.58 10.90
C VAL A 82 19.32 3.81 9.66
N GLY A 83 18.60 3.89 8.54
CA GLY A 83 18.92 3.20 7.29
C GLY A 83 17.71 2.52 6.64
N ILE A 84 17.95 1.73 5.59
CA ILE A 84 16.88 0.99 4.91
C ILE A 84 16.62 -0.31 5.66
N GLN A 85 15.39 -0.50 6.13
CA GLN A 85 14.93 -1.74 6.73
C GLN A 85 14.23 -2.60 5.67
N GLN A 86 14.62 -3.87 5.58
CA GLN A 86 14.01 -4.80 4.64
C GLN A 86 12.82 -5.52 5.27
N PHE A 87 11.77 -5.74 4.49
CA PHE A 87 10.60 -6.52 4.87
C PHE A 87 10.10 -7.36 3.70
N ILE A 88 9.28 -8.35 4.00
CA ILE A 88 8.49 -9.11 3.03
C ILE A 88 7.03 -8.71 3.20
N THR A 89 6.39 -8.27 2.13
CA THR A 89 4.93 -8.16 2.07
C THR A 89 4.37 -9.50 1.61
N LYS A 90 3.54 -10.15 2.43
CA LYS A 90 2.78 -11.35 2.05
C LYS A 90 1.31 -11.00 1.87
N THR A 91 0.84 -10.98 0.64
CA THR A 91 -0.52 -10.53 0.31
C THR A 91 -1.47 -11.72 0.22
N SER A 92 -2.44 -11.77 1.15
CA SER A 92 -3.44 -12.84 1.25
C SER A 92 -4.74 -12.53 0.50
N HIS A 93 -5.09 -11.24 0.39
CA HIS A 93 -6.25 -10.76 -0.36
C HIS A 93 -5.85 -9.58 -1.23
N TYR A 94 -6.29 -9.59 -2.49
CA TYR A 94 -6.07 -8.51 -3.43
C TYR A 94 -7.22 -8.51 -4.44
N GLN A 95 -8.02 -7.43 -4.44
CA GLN A 95 -9.17 -7.31 -5.31
C GLN A 95 -9.36 -5.88 -5.79
N VAL A 96 -9.43 -5.71 -7.11
CA VAL A 96 -9.77 -4.44 -7.75
C VAL A 96 -11.22 -4.52 -8.24
N ASP A 97 -12.06 -3.57 -7.83
CA ASP A 97 -13.41 -3.38 -8.37
C ASP A 97 -13.48 -1.99 -9.02
N LEU A 98 -13.28 -1.95 -10.34
CA LEU A 98 -13.30 -0.70 -11.10
C LEU A 98 -14.70 -0.07 -11.21
N LYS A 99 -15.78 -0.85 -11.02
CA LYS A 99 -17.15 -0.31 -11.03
C LYS A 99 -17.44 0.43 -9.74
N LYS A 100 -16.97 -0.10 -8.60
CA LYS A 100 -17.04 0.55 -7.29
C LYS A 100 -15.90 1.54 -7.06
N GLN A 101 -14.88 1.53 -7.93
CA GLN A 101 -13.65 2.29 -7.79
C GLN A 101 -12.96 2.01 -6.45
N THR A 102 -12.79 0.72 -6.15
CA THR A 102 -12.12 0.25 -4.93
C THR A 102 -10.99 -0.72 -5.24
N LEU A 103 -9.99 -0.74 -4.35
CA LEU A 103 -8.95 -1.74 -4.26
C LEU A 103 -8.87 -2.19 -2.80
N GLU A 104 -9.10 -3.48 -2.57
CA GLU A 104 -8.93 -4.13 -1.28
C GLU A 104 -7.63 -4.92 -1.26
N LEU A 105 -6.88 -4.79 -0.17
CA LEU A 105 -5.58 -5.41 0.00
C LEU A 105 -5.43 -5.86 1.46
N HIS A 106 -5.32 -7.16 1.69
CA HIS A 106 -4.90 -7.70 2.98
C HIS A 106 -3.50 -8.29 2.87
N TYR A 107 -2.61 -7.89 3.76
CA TYR A 107 -1.23 -8.34 3.73
C TYR A 107 -0.60 -8.36 5.11
N GLN A 108 0.44 -9.17 5.23
CA GLN A 108 1.34 -9.18 6.38
C GLN A 108 2.64 -8.50 5.98
N LEU A 109 3.17 -7.68 6.88
CA LEU A 109 4.55 -7.24 6.83
C LEU A 109 5.38 -8.18 7.69
N ARG A 110 6.38 -8.84 7.11
CA ARG A 110 7.20 -9.87 7.78
C ARG A 110 8.67 -9.52 7.72
N THR A 111 9.45 -9.98 8.69
CA THR A 111 10.90 -9.86 8.63
C THR A 111 11.49 -10.84 7.60
N PRO A 112 12.56 -10.48 6.85
CA PRO A 112 13.14 -11.34 5.82
C PRO A 112 13.76 -12.64 6.33
N ASP A 113 14.12 -12.70 7.61
CA ASP A 113 14.71 -13.86 8.29
C ASP A 113 13.71 -15.00 8.59
N GLY A 114 12.46 -14.85 8.14
CA GLY A 114 11.57 -15.99 7.87
C GLY A 114 10.61 -16.40 8.99
N GLY A 115 10.45 -15.62 10.06
CA GLY A 115 9.61 -16.05 11.19
C GLY A 115 8.53 -15.07 11.64
N ARG A 116 8.87 -13.79 11.83
CA ARG A 116 8.02 -12.88 12.59
C ARG A 116 7.15 -12.03 11.68
N THR A 117 5.84 -12.15 11.85
CA THR A 117 4.91 -11.11 11.39
C THR A 117 5.16 -9.87 12.23
N PHE A 118 5.50 -8.78 11.56
CA PHE A 118 5.61 -7.47 12.16
C PHE A 118 4.22 -6.87 12.38
N ALA A 119 3.39 -6.84 11.34
CA ALA A 119 2.02 -6.35 11.42
C ALA A 119 1.12 -6.99 10.34
N ASP A 120 -0.17 -7.06 10.66
CA ASP A 120 -1.24 -7.45 9.74
C ASP A 120 -2.00 -6.19 9.30
N TYR A 121 -2.28 -6.08 8.01
CA TYR A 121 -2.95 -4.94 7.42
C TYR A 121 -4.20 -5.38 6.67
N GLN A 122 -5.30 -4.67 6.89
CA GLN A 122 -6.49 -4.70 6.04
C GLN A 122 -6.69 -3.30 5.48
N MET A 123 -6.41 -3.14 4.18
CA MET A 123 -6.45 -1.86 3.49
C MET A 123 -7.57 -1.83 2.46
N GLU A 124 -8.34 -0.74 2.46
CA GLU A 124 -9.29 -0.40 1.41
C GLU A 124 -8.92 0.98 0.84
N ILE A 125 -8.75 1.04 -0.48
CA ILE A 125 -8.51 2.27 -1.21
C ILE A 125 -9.72 2.52 -2.10
N SER A 126 -10.31 3.71 -2.03
CA SER A 126 -11.42 4.12 -2.91
C SER A 126 -11.16 5.48 -3.53
N TRP A 127 -11.63 5.70 -4.76
CA TRP A 127 -11.45 6.97 -5.47
C TRP A 127 -12.74 7.43 -6.17
N ARG A 128 -13.18 8.66 -5.90
CA ARG A 128 -14.39 9.26 -6.47
C ARG A 128 -14.37 10.79 -6.50
#